data_AF-A0A1Q7HP75-F1
#
_entry.id   AF-A0A1Q7HP75-F1
#
_cell.length_a   1.000
_cell.length_b   1.000
_cell.length_c   1.000
_cell.angle_alpha   90.00
_cell.angle_beta   90.00
_cell.angle_gamma   90.00
#
_symmetry.space_group_name_H-M   'P 1'
#
loop_
_entity.id
_entity.type
_entity.pdbx_description
1 polymer ?
#
loop_
_entity_poly.entity_id
_entity_poly.type
_entity_poly.pdbx_seq_one_letter_code
_entity_poly.pdbx_strand_id
1 'polypeptide(L)' 'MAHFSDRPAETSEDIVYFVDAAPLVAKGLRLQEFPAIDPKLGTMKPGTWYRYEGQGKEPHHGREMKDRTWLMVAVDVN' A
#
# COMPACT_ATOMS: atom_id res chain seq x y z
N MET A 1 1.65 3.92 10.66
CA MET A 1 3.13 3.82 10.68
C MET A 1 3.59 4.20 9.27
N ALA A 2 4.53 5.14 9.14
CA ALA A 2 5.09 5.52 7.84
C ALA A 2 6.25 4.58 7.51
N HIS A 3 6.33 4.14 6.26
CA HIS A 3 7.39 3.26 5.77
C HIS A 3 7.96 3.88 4.48
N PHE A 4 9.28 3.81 4.34
CA PHE A 4 10.03 4.34 3.19
C PHE A 4 10.32 3.23 2.19
N SER A 5 10.40 3.57 0.90
CA SER A 5 10.77 2.59 -0.12
C SER A 5 12.16 2.02 0.19
N ASP A 6 12.38 0.75 -0.11
CA ASP A 6 13.73 0.18 -0.03
C ASP A 6 14.61 0.61 -1.23
N ARG A 7 14.02 1.30 -2.22
CA ARG A 7 14.70 1.86 -3.40
C ARG A 7 14.21 3.27 -3.74
N PRO A 8 14.43 4.27 -2.85
CA PRO A 8 13.90 5.63 -3.02
C PRO A 8 14.44 6.36 -4.25
N ALA A 9 15.61 5.98 -4.78
CA ALA A 9 16.16 6.55 -6.01
C ALA A 9 15.44 6.07 -7.29
N GLU A 10 14.63 5.01 -7.19
CA GLU A 10 13.95 4.36 -8.32
C GLU A 10 12.45 4.69 -8.37
N THR A 11 11.90 5.37 -7.35
CA THR A 11 10.45 5.61 -7.26
C THR A 11 10.09 6.80 -6.37
N SER A 12 9.02 7.51 -6.72
CA SER A 12 8.38 8.54 -5.89
C SER A 12 7.32 7.98 -4.95
N GLU A 13 7.23 6.65 -4.82
CA GLU A 13 6.25 5.92 -3.98
C GLU A 13 6.62 5.90 -2.49
N ASP A 14 7.34 6.92 -2.01
CA ASP A 14 8.24 6.81 -0.87
C ASP A 14 7.57 6.80 0.51
N ILE A 15 6.28 7.13 0.63
CA ILE A 15 5.55 6.96 1.89
C ILE A 15 4.24 6.23 1.64
N VAL A 16 4.18 4.94 1.99
CA VAL A 16 2.91 4.23 2.08
C VAL A 16 2.39 4.20 3.51
N TYR A 17 1.27 4.87 3.75
CA TYR A 17 0.50 4.63 4.97
C TYR A 17 -0.23 3.30 4.83
N PHE A 18 0.11 2.36 5.72
CA PHE A 18 -0.61 1.11 5.87
C PHE A 18 -1.72 1.26 6.89
N VAL A 19 -2.95 1.10 6.46
CA VAL A 19 -4.14 1.08 7.29
C VAL A 19 -4.74 -0.31 7.28
N ASP A 20 -4.90 -0.91 8.46
CA ASP A 20 -5.61 -2.18 8.59
C ASP A 20 -7.05 -1.97 8.11
N ALA A 21 -7.44 -2.63 7.02
CA ALA A 21 -8.72 -2.39 6.38
C ALA A 21 -9.87 -3.12 7.07
N ALA A 22 -9.60 -4.12 7.91
CA ALA A 22 -10.65 -4.96 8.49
C ALA A 22 -11.70 -4.16 9.30
N PRO A 23 -11.33 -3.19 10.18
CA PRO A 23 -12.32 -2.37 10.88
C PRO A 23 -13.13 -1.44 9.97
N LEU A 24 -12.58 -1.05 8.81
CA LEU A 24 -13.25 -0.18 7.84
C LEU A 24 -14.24 -0.97 6.99
N VAL A 25 -13.84 -2.17 6.55
CA VAL A 25 -14.73 -3.12 5.85
C VAL A 25 -15.91 -3.50 6.73
N ALA A 26 -15.67 -3.75 8.03
CA ALA A 26 -16.75 -3.99 9.00
C ALA A 26 -17.73 -2.81 9.15
N LYS A 27 -17.32 -1.59 8.77
CA LYS A 27 -18.15 -0.37 8.76
C LYS A 27 -18.73 -0.04 7.38
N GLY A 28 -18.60 -0.93 6.40
CA GLY A 28 -19.20 -0.81 5.08
C GLY A 28 -18.29 -0.28 3.98
N LEU A 29 -16.99 -0.12 4.23
CA LEU A 29 -16.03 0.16 3.17
C LEU A 29 -16.00 -0.98 2.15
N ARG A 30 -16.19 -0.67 0.86
CA ARG A 30 -16.13 -1.65 -0.23
C ARG A 30 -14.72 -1.72 -0.80
N LEU A 31 -13.90 -2.62 -0.24
CA LEU A 31 -12.48 -2.71 -0.59
C LEU A 31 -12.20 -2.96 -2.08
N GLN A 32 -13.07 -3.70 -2.76
CA GLN A 32 -12.91 -4.02 -4.19
C GLN A 32 -13.01 -2.80 -5.11
N GLU A 33 -13.47 -1.64 -4.62
CA GLU A 33 -13.46 -0.37 -5.35
C GLU A 33 -12.07 0.27 -5.45
N PHE A 34 -11.12 -0.21 -4.63
CA PHE A 34 -9.74 0.25 -4.68
C PHE A 34 -8.91 -0.63 -5.62
N PRO A 35 -8.03 -0.04 -6.45
CA PRO A 35 -7.08 -0.79 -7.27
C PRO A 35 -6.17 -1.64 -6.37
N ALA A 36 -5.83 -2.85 -6.82
CA ALA A 36 -4.76 -3.63 -6.19
C ALA A 36 -3.41 -2.94 -6.44
N ILE A 37 -2.46 -3.08 -5.51
CA ILE A 37 -1.09 -2.67 -5.78
C ILE A 37 -0.51 -3.50 -6.94
N ASP A 38 0.26 -2.86 -7.81
CA ASP A 38 1.06 -3.54 -8.84
C ASP A 38 2.44 -3.78 -8.25
N PRO A 39 2.97 -5.02 -8.22
CA PRO A 39 4.27 -5.30 -7.63
C PRO A 39 5.46 -4.58 -8.29
N LYS A 40 5.26 -3.95 -9.46
CA LYS A 40 6.29 -3.17 -10.13
C LYS A 40 6.41 -1.76 -9.51
N LEU A 41 7.61 -1.42 -9.05
CA LEU A 41 7.95 -0.07 -8.57
C LEU A 41 7.67 1.00 -9.65
N GLY A 42 7.23 2.19 -9.19
CA GLY A 42 6.97 3.37 -10.02
C GLY A 42 5.63 3.35 -10.76
N THR A 43 4.70 2.48 -10.39
CA THR A 43 3.39 2.31 -11.03
C THR A 43 2.23 2.80 -10.17
N MET A 44 2.44 2.94 -8.86
CA MET A 44 1.48 3.56 -7.96
C MET A 44 1.51 5.08 -8.13
N LYS A 45 0.32 5.68 -8.17
CA LYS A 45 0.14 7.12 -8.28
C LYS A 45 0.02 7.73 -6.88
N PRO A 46 0.84 8.74 -6.53
CA PRO A 46 0.71 9.47 -5.28
C PRO A 46 -0.72 9.98 -5.02
N GLY A 47 -1.16 9.90 -3.76
CA GLY A 47 -2.51 10.28 -3.31
C GLY A 47 -3.62 9.29 -3.65
N THR A 48 -3.30 8.19 -4.35
CA THR A 48 -4.27 7.13 -4.67
C THR A 48 -4.25 6.06 -3.59
N TRP A 49 -5.44 5.63 -3.17
CA TRP A 49 -5.61 4.51 -2.24
C TRP A 49 -5.63 3.19 -3.01
N TYR A 50 -4.88 2.22 -2.53
CA TYR A 50 -4.75 0.87 -3.07
C TYR A 50 -5.09 -0.17 -2.03
N ARG A 51 -5.56 -1.33 -2.48
CA ARG A 51 -5.74 -2.52 -1.65
C ARG A 51 -4.55 -3.47 -1.79
N TYR A 52 -4.21 -4.11 -0.69
CA TYR A 52 -3.34 -5.28 -0.68
C TYR A 52 -4.02 -6.42 0.07
N GLU A 53 -4.20 -7.54 -0.62
CA GLU A 53 -4.83 -8.77 -0.14
C GLU A 53 -3.87 -9.96 -0.28
N GLY A 54 -2.62 -9.75 0.14
CA GLY A 54 -1.55 -10.75 0.01
C GLY A 54 -1.06 -11.30 1.35
N GLN A 55 -0.43 -12.46 1.26
CA GLN A 55 0.38 -13.04 2.32
C GLN A 55 1.86 -12.80 1.98
N GLY A 56 2.71 -12.55 2.97
CA GLY A 56 4.15 -12.44 2.78
C GLY A 56 4.66 -11.00 2.58
N LYS A 57 5.67 -10.81 1.74
CA LYS A 57 6.42 -9.54 1.65
C LYS A 57 5.74 -8.58 0.68
N GLU A 58 5.41 -7.38 1.14
CA GLU A 58 4.90 -6.28 0.33
C GLU A 58 6.00 -5.80 -0.64
N PRO A 59 5.70 -5.69 -1.95
CA PRO A 59 6.73 -5.55 -2.98
C PRO A 59 7.46 -4.20 -3.03
N HIS A 60 6.88 -3.11 -2.52
CA HIS A 60 7.49 -1.77 -2.63
C HIS A 60 8.39 -1.38 -1.45
N HIS A 61 8.14 -1.92 -0.27
CA HIS A 61 8.86 -1.57 0.97
C HIS A 61 9.52 -2.78 1.62
N GLY A 62 9.26 -3.97 1.07
CA GLY A 62 9.79 -5.21 1.61
C GLY A 62 9.27 -5.57 2.99
N ARG A 63 8.11 -5.04 3.40
CA ARG A 63 7.53 -5.30 4.71
C ARG A 63 6.81 -6.65 4.70
N GLU A 64 7.02 -7.46 5.73
CA GLU A 64 6.21 -8.67 5.91
C GLU A 64 4.80 -8.33 6.39
N MET A 65 3.81 -8.82 5.65
CA MET A 65 2.39 -8.62 5.85
C MET A 65 1.80 -9.89 6.45
N LYS A 66 1.34 -9.78 7.70
CA LYS A 66 0.85 -10.89 8.52
C LYS A 66 -0.60 -11.25 8.19
N ASP A 67 -0.87 -11.81 7.02
CA ASP A 67 -2.21 -12.29 6.60
C ASP A 67 -3.34 -11.31 6.91
N ARG A 68 -3.17 -10.08 6.42
CA ARG A 68 -4.11 -8.99 6.65
C ARG A 68 -4.41 -8.27 5.37
N THR A 69 -5.60 -7.70 5.35
CA THR A 69 -6.04 -6.81 4.30
C THR A 69 -5.66 -5.38 4.64
N TRP A 70 -4.95 -4.72 3.73
CA TRP A 70 -4.44 -3.37 3.95
C TRP A 70 -4.99 -2.41 2.91
N LEU A 71 -5.28 -1.20 3.38
CA LEU A 71 -5.34 -0.01 2.54
C LEU A 71 -4.00 0.70 2.59
N MET A 72 -3.53 1.10 1.42
CA MET A 72 -2.22 1.69 1.18
C MET A 72 -2.40 2.99 0.41
N VAL A 73 -1.71 4.06 0.79
CA VAL A 73 -1.65 5.28 -0.03
C VAL A 73 -0.21 5.73 -0.12
N ALA A 74 0.30 5.84 -1.35
CA ALA A 74 1.61 6.41 -1.62
C ALA A 74 1.54 7.94 -1.55
N VAL A 75 2.56 8.59 -1.01
CA VAL A 75 2.72 10.05 -1.00
C VAL A 75 4.01 10.39 -1.74
N ASP A 76 3.94 11.40 -2.60
CA ASP A 76 5.11 11.97 -3.24
C ASP A 76 5.87 12.84 -2.23
N VAL A 77 7.17 12.63 -2.13
CA VAL A 77 8.05 13.36 -1.22
C VAL A 77 9.11 14.19 -1.95
N ASN A 78 9.02 14.27 -3.28
CA ASN A 78 9.84 15.16 -4.10
C ASN A 78 9.29 16.60 -4.13
#